data_AF-A0A7C3XGX8-F1
#
_entry.id   AF-A0A7C3XGX8-F1
#
_cell.length_a   1.000
_cell.length_b   1.000
_cell.length_c   1.000
_cell.angle_alpha   90.00
_cell.angle_beta   90.00
_cell.angle_gamma   90.00
#
_symmetry.space_group_name_H-M   'P 1'
#
loop_
_entity.id
_entity.type
_entity.pdbx_description
1 polymer ?
#
loop_
_entity_poly.entity_id
_entity_poly.type
_entity_poly.pdbx_seq_one_letter_code
_entity_poly.pdbx_strand_id
1 'polypeptide(L)'
;MRGRMLGLTLMVNPESLSLDYVPAILPHRETEMRQIEKVFSILKRKANLVAPKVFITGEVGSGKTVLARRFGMNFETELRDNGIRASHIYVNCKFEGTPINVLTAIVKQLKDLRFPLRGFSIEEAVELFIGCLKELDVCLLAVLDELDYVVKKHGSYLLYILTRMQEKDPFAGRHFAMVFIVRDISVLQTLDPSTLSTALSPVIVLRRYTPAQLFDIISRRAELAFIENAVRPEALSLISDIAGRYGDARYAIELLSRAGTFADFEQARFVEPEHVRQATNILPYSVSTEDLAFLNRHQRLILLATARALQDCGDAYVSTMEIEKYYHLLCEESGVGPRKHTQLWKYLRELSELGLISRQISEGGRKGRITLFGLAVSAQALRSKLESQEVGEAD
;
A
#
# COMPACT_ATOMS: atom_id res chain seq x y z
N MET A 1 -41.59 -15.08 12.68
CA MET A 1 -40.58 -15.97 12.06
C MET A 1 -39.85 -15.21 10.95
N ARG A 2 -38.69 -14.61 11.25
CA ARG A 2 -37.68 -14.20 10.26
C ARG A 2 -36.36 -14.76 10.77
N GLY A 3 -36.13 -16.03 10.45
CA GLY A 3 -35.01 -16.82 10.93
C GLY A 3 -33.76 -16.58 10.11
N ARG A 4 -32.66 -16.33 10.83
CA ARG A 4 -31.26 -16.69 10.55
C ARG A 4 -30.94 -17.02 9.08
N MET A 5 -30.38 -16.05 8.37
CA MET A 5 -29.69 -16.26 7.08
C MET A 5 -28.37 -15.46 7.02
N LEU A 6 -27.69 -15.32 8.16
CA LEU A 6 -26.29 -14.90 8.20
C LEU A 6 -25.48 -16.15 8.53
N GLY A 7 -24.76 -16.68 7.56
CA GLY A 7 -23.70 -17.64 7.82
C GLY A 7 -22.70 -17.05 8.82
N LEU A 8 -21.92 -17.91 9.47
CA LEU A 8 -20.78 -17.46 10.28
C LEU A 8 -19.80 -16.72 9.36
N THR A 9 -19.80 -15.39 9.39
CA THR A 9 -18.76 -14.57 8.74
C THR A 9 -17.56 -14.47 9.68
N LEU A 10 -16.38 -14.64 9.11
CA LEU A 10 -15.11 -14.44 9.79
C LEU A 10 -14.76 -12.95 9.93
N MET A 11 -15.37 -12.06 9.12
CA MET A 11 -15.11 -10.62 9.12
C MET A 11 -16.13 -9.85 9.97
N VAL A 12 -15.69 -9.34 11.11
CA VAL A 12 -16.50 -8.53 12.03
C VAL A 12 -16.53 -7.05 11.67
N ASN A 13 -15.47 -6.55 11.02
CA ASN A 13 -15.34 -5.15 10.63
C ASN A 13 -14.58 -5.00 9.30
N PRO A 14 -15.21 -5.38 8.18
CA PRO A 14 -14.58 -5.35 6.86
C PRO A 14 -14.13 -3.95 6.44
N GLU A 15 -14.76 -2.89 6.98
CA GLU A 15 -14.40 -1.51 6.67
C GLU A 15 -12.98 -1.14 7.09
N SER A 16 -12.44 -1.82 8.12
CA SER A 16 -11.04 -1.65 8.54
C SER A 16 -10.02 -2.19 7.53
N LEU A 17 -10.45 -2.96 6.53
CA LEU A 17 -9.63 -3.38 5.38
C LEU A 17 -9.76 -2.44 4.17
N SER A 18 -10.66 -1.45 4.23
CA SER A 18 -10.74 -0.43 3.18
C SER A 18 -9.43 0.33 3.05
N LEU A 19 -9.03 0.62 1.81
CA LEU A 19 -7.85 1.44 1.53
C LEU A 19 -8.02 2.90 2.01
N ASP A 20 -9.26 3.34 2.22
CA ASP A 20 -9.57 4.67 2.75
C ASP A 20 -9.54 4.73 4.28
N TYR A 21 -9.50 3.57 4.96
CA TYR A 21 -9.42 3.49 6.41
C TYR A 21 -8.05 3.93 6.91
N VAL A 22 -8.07 4.91 7.82
CA VAL A 22 -6.88 5.44 8.49
C VAL A 22 -6.79 4.84 9.90
N PRO A 23 -5.89 3.88 10.17
CA PRO A 23 -5.75 3.25 11.49
C PRO A 23 -5.10 4.22 12.48
N ALA A 24 -5.38 4.04 13.78
CA ALA A 24 -4.81 4.87 14.85
C ALA A 24 -3.29 4.73 14.96
N ILE A 25 -2.78 3.53 14.70
CA ILE A 25 -1.36 3.19 14.74
C ILE A 25 -0.91 2.86 13.31
N LEU A 26 0.27 3.37 12.95
CA LEU A 26 0.92 3.11 11.67
C LEU A 26 2.27 2.43 11.90
N PRO A 27 2.29 1.09 12.02
CA PRO A 27 3.52 0.34 12.23
C PRO A 27 4.56 0.69 11.17
N HIS A 28 5.82 0.88 11.61
CA HIS A 28 6.97 1.15 10.74
C HIS A 28 6.94 2.51 10.03
N ARG A 29 6.16 3.46 10.56
CA ARG A 29 6.10 4.86 10.11
C ARG A 29 6.20 5.86 11.26
N GLU A 30 6.58 5.41 12.45
CA GLU A 30 6.74 6.23 13.64
C GLU A 30 7.87 7.24 13.48
N THR A 31 8.94 6.86 12.77
CA THR A 31 10.07 7.74 12.49
C THR A 31 9.67 8.93 11.62
N GLU A 32 8.98 8.66 10.52
CA GLU A 32 8.47 9.68 9.59
C GLU A 32 7.40 10.53 10.25
N MET A 33 6.53 9.92 11.07
CA MET A 33 5.55 10.66 11.87
C MET A 33 6.21 11.68 12.79
N ARG A 34 7.21 11.27 13.57
CA ARG A 34 7.96 12.17 14.46
C ARG A 34 8.69 13.27 13.69
N GLN A 35 9.18 12.98 12.49
CA GLN A 35 9.81 14.00 11.64
C GLN A 35 8.80 15.07 11.23
N ILE A 36 7.59 14.68 10.79
CA ILE A 36 6.51 15.63 10.48
C ILE A 36 6.15 16.42 11.74
N GLU A 37 5.85 15.75 12.86
CA GLU A 37 5.47 16.41 14.11
C GLU A 37 6.50 17.43 14.60
N LYS A 38 7.80 17.14 14.47
CA LYS A 38 8.88 18.06 14.83
C LYS A 38 8.82 19.34 14.00
N VAL A 39 8.61 19.23 12.69
CA VAL A 39 8.50 20.38 11.78
C VAL A 39 7.28 21.23 12.14
N PHE A 40 6.15 20.60 12.44
CA PHE A 40 4.89 21.29 12.75
C PHE A 40 4.77 21.77 14.21
N SER A 41 5.69 21.38 15.09
CA SER A 41 5.71 21.80 16.49
C SER A 41 5.77 23.32 16.68
N ILE A 42 6.26 24.05 15.67
CA ILE A 42 6.32 25.52 15.64
C ILE A 42 4.94 26.18 15.79
N LEU A 43 3.89 25.53 15.27
CA LEU A 43 2.51 26.03 15.33
C LEU A 43 1.89 25.88 16.73
N LYS A 44 2.44 24.97 17.56
CA LYS A 44 1.97 24.78 18.94
C LYS A 44 2.38 25.93 19.85
N ARG A 45 3.42 26.68 19.49
CA ARG A 45 4.05 27.69 20.36
C ARG A 45 3.39 29.07 20.31
N LYS A 46 2.26 29.23 19.61
CA LYS A 46 1.61 30.54 19.31
C LYS A 46 2.60 31.60 18.81
N ALA A 47 3.69 31.17 18.19
CA ALA A 47 4.70 32.08 17.67
C ALA A 47 4.20 32.67 16.35
N ASN A 48 4.48 33.96 16.10
CA ASN A 48 4.16 34.64 14.83
C ASN A 48 5.08 34.18 13.69
N LEU A 49 5.16 32.88 13.46
CA LEU A 49 6.04 32.23 12.50
C LEU A 49 5.22 31.74 11.30
N VAL A 50 5.86 31.67 10.14
CA VAL A 50 5.26 31.14 8.91
C VAL A 50 4.88 29.67 9.15
N ALA A 51 3.68 29.31 8.72
CA ALA A 51 3.20 27.95 8.84
C ALA A 51 4.09 27.00 8.01
N PRO A 52 4.51 25.87 8.60
CA PRO A 52 5.42 24.95 7.96
C PRO A 52 4.77 24.21 6.81
N LYS A 53 5.64 23.75 5.91
CA LYS A 53 5.31 23.01 4.71
C LYS A 53 6.25 21.80 4.64
N VAL A 54 5.74 20.64 4.26
CA VAL A 54 6.53 19.41 4.13
C VAL A 54 6.14 18.68 2.85
N PHE A 55 7.11 18.11 2.17
CA PHE A 55 6.89 17.18 1.06
C PHE A 55 7.06 15.75 1.54
N ILE A 56 6.12 14.88 1.16
CA ILE A 56 6.19 13.45 1.38
C ILE A 56 6.30 12.77 0.01
N THR A 57 7.34 11.97 -0.15
CA THR A 57 7.59 11.24 -1.40
C THR A 57 7.91 9.78 -1.17
N GLY A 58 7.82 8.98 -2.23
CA GLY A 58 8.04 7.54 -2.19
C GLY A 58 7.10 6.77 -3.12
N GLU A 59 7.37 5.48 -3.22
CA GLU A 59 6.71 4.55 -4.14
C GLU A 59 5.23 4.30 -3.80
N VAL A 60 4.47 3.73 -4.73
CA VAL A 60 3.08 3.32 -4.49
C VAL A 60 3.04 2.32 -3.32
N GLY A 61 1.99 2.40 -2.49
CA GLY A 61 1.85 1.46 -1.37
C GLY A 61 2.71 1.73 -0.14
N SER A 62 3.62 2.71 -0.18
CA SER A 62 4.53 3.01 0.94
C SER A 62 3.88 3.70 2.15
N GLY A 63 2.60 4.07 2.07
CA GLY A 63 1.85 4.66 3.20
C GLY A 63 1.83 6.19 3.27
N LYS A 64 2.20 6.91 2.21
CA LYS A 64 2.22 8.39 2.17
C LYS A 64 0.88 9.02 2.57
N THR A 65 -0.20 8.63 1.89
CA THR A 65 -1.56 9.15 2.12
C THR A 65 -2.04 8.89 3.54
N VAL A 66 -1.89 7.66 4.03
CA VAL A 66 -2.36 7.28 5.37
C VAL A 66 -1.56 7.98 6.46
N LEU A 67 -0.25 8.16 6.27
CA LEU A 67 0.62 8.91 7.17
C LEU A 67 0.18 10.37 7.28
N ALA A 68 -0.02 11.04 6.14
CA ALA A 68 -0.41 12.45 6.11
C ALA A 68 -1.81 12.68 6.69
N ARG A 69 -2.78 11.80 6.39
CA ARG A 69 -4.14 11.89 6.96
C ARG A 69 -4.14 11.64 8.46
N ARG A 70 -3.40 10.63 8.94
CA ARG A 70 -3.25 10.37 10.38
C ARG A 70 -2.55 11.52 11.09
N PHE A 71 -1.48 12.06 10.50
CA PHE A 71 -0.84 13.28 10.99
C PHE A 71 -1.86 14.40 11.17
N GLY A 72 -2.63 14.67 10.12
CA GLY A 72 -3.58 15.78 10.12
C GLY A 72 -4.67 15.65 11.17
N MET A 73 -5.23 14.45 11.34
CA MET A 73 -6.20 14.15 12.39
C MET A 73 -5.62 14.36 13.80
N ASN A 74 -4.40 13.84 14.03
CA ASN A 74 -3.72 13.98 15.32
C ASN A 74 -3.40 15.45 15.62
N PHE A 75 -2.89 16.17 14.61
CA PHE A 75 -2.50 17.56 14.70
C PHE A 75 -3.69 18.49 14.98
N GLU A 76 -4.81 18.28 14.29
CA GLU A 76 -6.05 19.04 14.52
C GLU A 76 -6.54 18.86 15.96
N THR A 77 -6.56 17.61 16.45
CA THR A 77 -6.95 17.28 17.82
C THR A 77 -6.04 17.99 18.82
N GLU A 78 -4.72 17.85 18.65
CA GLU A 78 -3.73 18.43 19.55
C GLU A 78 -3.77 19.96 19.59
N LEU A 79 -3.97 20.64 18.46
CA LEU A 79 -4.11 22.10 18.45
C LEU A 79 -5.38 22.56 19.17
N ARG A 80 -6.50 21.84 18.96
CA ARG A 80 -7.77 22.16 19.64
C ARG A 80 -7.66 21.99 21.15
N ASP A 81 -6.96 20.95 21.61
CA ASP A 81 -6.68 20.73 23.04
C ASP A 81 -5.83 21.87 23.64
N ASN A 82 -5.00 22.53 22.83
CA ASN A 82 -4.23 23.72 23.21
C ASN A 82 -5.00 25.05 23.03
N GLY A 83 -6.32 24.99 22.78
CA GLY A 83 -7.19 26.15 22.60
C GLY A 83 -6.95 26.92 21.30
N ILE A 84 -6.33 26.28 20.30
CA ILE A 84 -6.13 26.85 18.96
C ILE A 84 -7.24 26.32 18.06
N ARG A 85 -7.97 27.22 17.39
CA ARG A 85 -8.93 26.81 16.36
C ARG A 85 -8.16 26.21 15.20
N ALA A 86 -8.31 24.91 14.99
CA ALA A 86 -7.64 24.17 13.94
C ALA A 86 -8.62 23.36 13.09
N SER A 87 -8.27 23.18 11.83
CA SER A 87 -8.97 22.33 10.87
C SER A 87 -7.97 21.53 10.06
N HIS A 88 -8.26 20.27 9.80
CA HIS A 88 -7.52 19.45 8.84
C HIS A 88 -8.38 19.16 7.61
N ILE A 89 -7.78 19.32 6.44
CA ILE A 89 -8.42 19.10 5.13
C ILE A 89 -7.53 18.16 4.30
N TYR A 90 -8.16 17.22 3.62
CA TYR A 90 -7.51 16.33 2.67
C TYR A 90 -8.08 16.54 1.27
N VAL A 91 -7.20 16.72 0.28
CA VAL A 91 -7.58 16.87 -1.12
C VAL A 91 -6.71 15.95 -1.97
N ASN A 92 -7.34 15.09 -2.77
CA ASN A 92 -6.67 14.35 -3.82
C ASN A 92 -6.62 15.21 -5.08
N CYS A 93 -5.45 15.78 -5.38
CA CYS A 93 -5.27 16.70 -6.49
C CYS A 93 -5.45 16.04 -7.86
N LYS A 94 -5.18 14.73 -7.98
CA LYS A 94 -5.44 13.98 -9.21
C LYS A 94 -6.94 13.87 -9.49
N PHE A 95 -7.76 13.67 -8.46
CA PHE A 95 -9.21 13.60 -8.60
C PHE A 95 -9.80 14.97 -8.98
N GLU A 96 -9.36 16.05 -8.32
CA GLU A 96 -9.82 17.41 -8.65
C GLU A 96 -9.37 17.88 -10.03
N GLY A 97 -8.21 17.39 -10.49
CA GLY A 97 -7.75 17.45 -11.87
C GLY A 97 -7.18 18.81 -12.33
N THR A 98 -7.66 19.94 -11.80
CA THR A 98 -7.21 21.29 -12.19
C THR A 98 -6.84 22.16 -10.97
N PRO A 99 -5.96 23.17 -11.13
CA PRO A 99 -5.59 24.06 -10.03
C PRO A 99 -6.76 24.75 -9.31
N ILE A 100 -7.72 25.24 -10.09
CA ILE A 100 -8.90 25.93 -9.55
C ILE A 100 -9.78 24.97 -8.75
N ASN A 101 -9.96 23.72 -9.22
CA ASN A 101 -10.74 22.72 -8.50
C ASN A 101 -10.08 22.33 -7.18
N VAL A 102 -8.75 22.19 -7.14
CA VAL A 102 -8.01 21.92 -5.90
C VAL A 102 -8.28 23.02 -4.86
N LEU A 103 -8.12 24.29 -5.23
CA LEU A 103 -8.40 25.41 -4.31
C LEU A 103 -9.88 25.44 -3.89
N THR A 104 -10.78 25.23 -4.84
CA THR A 104 -12.23 25.20 -4.57
C THR A 104 -12.60 24.05 -3.62
N ALA A 105 -11.96 22.90 -3.74
CA ALA A 105 -12.15 21.77 -2.84
C ALA A 105 -11.68 22.09 -1.40
N ILE A 106 -10.56 22.80 -1.25
CA ILE A 106 -10.11 23.29 0.06
C ILE A 106 -11.14 24.24 0.65
N VAL A 107 -11.60 25.23 -0.12
CA VAL A 107 -12.57 26.23 0.36
C VAL A 107 -13.89 25.58 0.77
N LYS A 108 -14.43 24.66 -0.05
CA LYS A 108 -15.67 23.92 0.24
C LYS A 108 -15.59 23.10 1.53
N GLN A 109 -14.44 22.47 1.79
CA GLN A 109 -14.25 21.71 3.03
C GLN A 109 -14.04 22.62 4.25
N LEU A 110 -13.45 23.81 4.06
CA LEU A 110 -13.21 24.78 5.13
C LEU A 110 -14.50 25.52 5.54
N LYS A 111 -15.33 25.86 4.55
CA LYS A 111 -16.60 26.57 4.74
C LYS A 111 -17.59 26.01 3.72
N ASP A 112 -18.76 25.57 4.18
CA ASP A 112 -19.86 25.04 3.33
C ASP A 112 -20.53 26.16 2.51
N LEU A 113 -19.70 26.94 1.81
CA LEU A 113 -20.13 27.92 0.84
C LEU A 113 -20.51 27.16 -0.43
N ARG A 114 -21.74 27.41 -0.90
CA ARG A 114 -22.16 27.05 -2.26
C ARG A 114 -21.36 27.90 -3.24
N PHE A 115 -20.14 27.46 -3.54
CA PHE A 115 -19.25 28.09 -4.50
C PHE A 115 -19.89 27.97 -5.90
N PRO A 116 -20.18 29.07 -6.61
CA PRO A 116 -20.46 28.99 -8.04
C PRO A 116 -19.22 28.39 -8.72
N LEU A 117 -19.32 27.15 -9.18
CA LEU A 117 -18.21 26.39 -9.79
C LEU A 117 -17.68 27.01 -11.10
N ARG A 118 -18.28 28.11 -11.58
CA ARG A 118 -17.99 28.71 -12.88
C ARG A 118 -17.78 30.20 -12.74
N GLY A 119 -16.75 30.70 -13.42
CA GLY A 119 -16.49 32.13 -13.56
C GLY A 119 -15.31 32.68 -12.75
N PHE A 120 -14.70 31.89 -11.85
CA PHE A 120 -13.55 32.34 -11.06
C PHE A 120 -12.21 32.02 -11.73
N SER A 121 -11.33 33.00 -11.73
CA SER A 121 -9.89 32.85 -11.91
C SER A 121 -9.24 32.17 -10.69
N ILE A 122 -8.00 31.70 -10.86
CA ILE A 122 -7.22 31.13 -9.75
C ILE A 122 -6.95 32.21 -8.71
N GLU A 123 -6.73 33.45 -9.14
CA GLU A 123 -6.42 34.60 -8.31
C GLU A 123 -7.58 34.94 -7.37
N GLU A 124 -8.80 35.01 -7.91
CA GLU A 124 -10.02 35.25 -7.13
C GLU A 124 -10.28 34.10 -6.14
N ALA A 125 -10.05 32.84 -6.55
CA ALA A 125 -10.20 31.71 -5.65
C ALA A 125 -9.20 31.77 -4.48
N VAL A 126 -7.98 32.25 -4.70
CA VAL A 126 -6.99 32.47 -3.64
C VAL A 126 -7.42 33.59 -2.70
N GLU A 127 -7.93 34.70 -3.22
CA GLU A 127 -8.42 35.82 -2.40
C GLU A 127 -9.60 35.39 -1.53
N LEU A 128 -10.54 34.65 -2.09
CA LEU A 128 -11.66 34.06 -1.36
C LEU A 128 -11.18 33.09 -0.28
N PHE A 129 -10.21 32.24 -0.59
CA PHE A 129 -9.60 31.34 0.38
C PHE A 129 -8.95 32.10 1.55
N ILE A 130 -8.17 33.14 1.27
CA ILE A 130 -7.55 33.99 2.29
C ILE A 130 -8.64 34.68 3.14
N GLY A 131 -9.70 35.18 2.51
CA GLY A 131 -10.85 35.77 3.20
C GLY A 131 -11.51 34.78 4.17
N CYS A 132 -11.73 33.54 3.74
CA CYS A 132 -12.30 32.49 4.58
C CYS A 132 -11.40 32.15 5.77
N LEU A 133 -10.08 32.03 5.57
CA LEU A 133 -9.13 31.79 6.66
C LEU A 133 -9.17 32.91 7.71
N LYS A 134 -9.26 34.18 7.28
CA LYS A 134 -9.33 35.35 8.18
C LYS A 134 -10.64 35.42 8.93
N GLU A 135 -11.76 35.21 8.24
CA GLU A 135 -13.09 35.24 8.85
C GLU A 135 -13.25 34.16 9.93
N LEU A 136 -12.75 32.96 9.64
CA LEU A 136 -12.80 31.84 10.57
C LEU A 136 -11.69 31.91 11.63
N ASP A 137 -10.64 32.69 11.40
CA ASP A 137 -9.42 32.80 12.21
C ASP A 137 -8.99 31.41 12.76
N VAL A 138 -8.70 30.54 11.79
CA VAL A 138 -8.44 29.11 11.95
C VAL A 138 -7.06 28.75 11.40
N CYS A 139 -6.33 27.93 12.13
CA CYS A 139 -5.12 27.28 11.64
C CYS A 139 -5.51 26.06 10.79
N LEU A 140 -5.32 26.17 9.48
CA LEU A 140 -5.63 25.11 8.53
C LEU A 140 -4.37 24.29 8.22
N LEU A 141 -4.48 22.98 8.35
CA LEU A 141 -3.55 22.02 7.78
C LEU A 141 -4.18 21.35 6.56
N ALA A 142 -3.65 21.61 5.36
CA ALA A 142 -4.08 20.94 4.14
C ALA A 142 -3.10 19.84 3.73
N VAL A 143 -3.62 18.63 3.50
CA VAL A 143 -2.91 17.53 2.85
C VAL A 143 -3.31 17.52 1.38
N LEU A 144 -2.34 17.76 0.49
CA LEU A 144 -2.53 17.80 -0.95
C LEU A 144 -1.87 16.58 -1.58
N ASP A 145 -2.68 15.56 -1.86
CA ASP A 145 -2.22 14.27 -2.38
C ASP A 145 -2.13 14.23 -3.90
N GLU A 146 -1.15 13.50 -4.43
CA GLU A 146 -0.84 13.37 -5.86
C GLU A 146 -0.73 14.74 -6.59
N LEU A 147 -0.16 15.75 -5.93
CA LEU A 147 -0.02 17.10 -6.48
C LEU A 147 0.81 17.14 -7.77
N ASP A 148 1.74 16.19 -7.91
CA ASP A 148 2.57 16.04 -9.11
C ASP A 148 1.73 15.83 -10.38
N TYR A 149 0.53 15.26 -10.29
CA TYR A 149 -0.38 15.13 -11.42
C TYR A 149 -0.79 16.51 -11.97
N VAL A 150 -1.24 17.41 -11.08
CA VAL A 150 -1.70 18.75 -11.46
C VAL A 150 -0.53 19.58 -11.98
N VAL A 151 0.64 19.50 -11.33
CA VAL A 151 1.85 20.22 -11.76
C VAL A 151 2.30 19.79 -13.15
N LYS A 152 2.34 18.49 -13.43
CA LYS A 152 2.73 17.96 -14.75
C LYS A 152 1.77 18.37 -15.86
N LYS A 153 0.47 18.48 -15.55
CA LYS A 153 -0.58 18.75 -16.55
C LYS A 153 -0.83 20.25 -16.79
N HIS A 154 -0.74 21.06 -15.73
CA HIS A 154 -1.14 22.47 -15.75
C HIS A 154 0.01 23.44 -15.40
N GLY A 155 1.22 22.93 -15.18
CA GLY A 155 2.37 23.71 -14.77
C GLY A 155 2.46 23.95 -13.27
N SER A 156 3.53 24.61 -12.84
CA SER A 156 3.89 24.79 -11.43
C SER A 156 3.22 25.98 -10.73
N TYR A 157 2.32 26.70 -11.42
CA TYR A 157 1.70 27.94 -10.91
C TYR A 157 0.91 27.75 -9.61
N LEU A 158 0.16 26.66 -9.47
CA LEU A 158 -0.53 26.35 -8.21
C LEU A 158 0.46 26.19 -7.05
N LEU A 159 1.52 25.40 -7.30
CA LEU A 159 2.54 25.13 -6.30
C LEU A 159 3.29 26.42 -5.92
N TYR A 160 3.57 27.30 -6.90
CA TYR A 160 4.11 28.64 -6.66
C TYR A 160 3.23 29.45 -5.70
N ILE A 161 1.92 29.57 -5.96
CA ILE A 161 0.99 30.30 -5.09
C ILE A 161 0.98 29.73 -3.67
N LEU A 162 0.86 28.40 -3.52
CA LEU A 162 0.77 27.74 -2.22
C LEU A 162 2.08 27.91 -1.41
N THR A 163 3.23 27.76 -2.06
CA THR A 163 4.54 27.91 -1.43
C THR A 163 4.89 29.36 -1.07
N ARG A 164 4.24 30.35 -1.69
CA ARG A 164 4.47 31.79 -1.43
C ARG A 164 3.30 32.50 -0.78
N MET A 165 2.37 31.76 -0.16
CA MET A 165 1.19 32.34 0.49
C MET A 165 1.53 33.46 1.49
N GLN A 166 2.64 33.35 2.21
CA GLN A 166 3.09 34.38 3.16
C GLN A 166 3.43 35.73 2.54
N GLU A 167 3.84 35.75 1.27
CA GLU A 167 4.15 36.98 0.55
C GLU A 167 2.87 37.64 0.02
N LYS A 168 1.88 36.81 -0.36
CA LYS A 168 0.57 37.29 -0.79
C LYS A 168 -0.26 37.81 0.39
N ASP A 169 -0.24 37.12 1.52
CA ASP A 169 -0.90 37.56 2.74
C ASP A 169 -0.20 37.01 4.01
N PRO A 170 0.34 37.88 4.88
CA PRO A 170 1.04 37.45 6.09
C PRO A 170 0.18 36.67 7.08
N PHE A 171 -1.14 36.94 7.13
CA PHE A 171 -2.05 36.20 8.00
C PHE A 171 -2.23 34.77 7.50
N ALA A 172 -2.56 34.58 6.22
CA ALA A 172 -2.67 33.27 5.60
C ALA A 172 -1.35 32.50 5.66
N GLY A 173 -0.21 33.19 5.47
CA GLY A 173 1.12 32.60 5.64
C GLY A 173 1.39 32.00 7.01
N ARG A 174 0.76 32.50 8.08
CA ARG A 174 0.88 31.98 9.46
C ARG A 174 -0.17 30.92 9.79
N HIS A 175 -1.30 30.92 9.08
CA HIS A 175 -2.45 30.07 9.38
C HIS A 175 -2.64 28.92 8.40
N PHE A 176 -1.84 28.84 7.32
CA PHE A 176 -1.99 27.81 6.30
C PHE A 176 -0.77 26.90 6.23
N ALA A 177 -0.85 25.78 6.95
CA ALA A 177 0.14 24.72 6.98
C ALA A 177 -0.17 23.66 5.92
N MET A 178 0.87 23.07 5.32
CA MET A 178 0.69 22.20 4.15
C MET A 178 1.54 20.94 4.21
N VAL A 179 0.92 19.81 3.84
CA VAL A 179 1.63 18.56 3.53
C VAL A 179 1.37 18.24 2.07
N PHE A 180 2.41 18.27 1.26
CA PHE A 180 2.35 17.91 -0.15
C PHE A 180 2.78 16.46 -0.32
N ILE A 181 1.96 15.64 -0.99
CA ILE A 181 2.37 14.28 -1.37
C ILE A 181 2.62 14.27 -2.86
N VAL A 182 3.83 13.85 -3.24
CA VAL A 182 4.27 13.74 -4.62
C VAL A 182 4.98 12.42 -4.84
N ARG A 183 4.73 11.76 -5.97
CA ARG A 183 5.47 10.53 -6.31
C ARG A 183 6.91 10.83 -6.71
N ASP A 184 7.10 11.93 -7.42
CA ASP A 184 8.36 12.33 -8.00
C ASP A 184 8.72 13.74 -7.53
N ILE A 185 9.78 13.85 -6.72
CA ILE A 185 10.22 15.13 -6.14
C ILE A 185 10.85 16.05 -7.20
N SER A 186 11.22 15.53 -8.39
CA SER A 186 11.77 16.35 -9.47
C SER A 186 10.80 17.41 -9.96
N VAL A 187 9.50 17.26 -9.70
CA VAL A 187 8.51 18.31 -10.00
C VAL A 187 8.83 19.64 -9.31
N LEU A 188 9.58 19.62 -8.20
CA LEU A 188 10.04 20.85 -7.57
C LEU A 188 11.03 21.63 -8.45
N GLN A 189 11.80 20.96 -9.31
CA GLN A 189 12.74 21.60 -10.23
C GLN A 189 12.04 22.40 -11.34
N THR A 190 10.72 22.23 -11.51
CA THR A 190 9.91 23.05 -12.42
C THR A 190 9.55 24.42 -11.83
N LEU A 191 9.83 24.64 -10.54
CA LEU A 191 9.73 25.94 -9.92
C LEU A 191 10.96 26.76 -10.25
N ASP A 192 10.78 28.07 -10.38
CA ASP A 192 11.91 28.98 -10.56
C ASP A 192 12.85 28.92 -9.33
N PRO A 193 14.16 29.21 -9.49
CA PRO A 193 15.14 29.09 -8.41
C PRO A 193 14.81 29.89 -7.14
N SER A 194 14.07 31.00 -7.27
CA SER A 194 13.64 31.82 -6.11
C SER A 194 12.49 31.17 -5.33
N THR A 195 11.66 30.39 -6.01
CA THR A 195 10.58 29.62 -5.39
C THR A 195 11.10 28.31 -4.82
N LEU A 196 12.12 27.70 -5.42
CA LEU A 196 12.83 26.56 -4.84
C LEU A 196 13.48 26.89 -3.48
N SER A 197 14.09 28.07 -3.34
CA SER A 197 14.69 28.51 -2.08
C SER A 197 13.64 28.84 -1.00
N THR A 198 12.48 29.35 -1.42
CA THR A 198 11.34 29.58 -0.51
C THR A 198 10.64 28.25 -0.15
N ALA A 199 10.72 27.26 -1.05
CA ALA A 199 10.22 25.91 -0.90
C ALA A 199 11.25 24.95 -0.27
N LEU A 200 12.24 25.43 0.50
CA LEU A 200 13.16 24.65 1.38
C LEU A 200 12.42 23.91 2.52
N SER A 201 11.28 23.35 2.18
CA SER A 201 10.44 22.49 2.99
C SER A 201 11.15 21.14 3.14
N PRO A 202 11.17 20.57 4.35
CA PRO A 202 11.69 19.23 4.56
C PRO A 202 11.02 18.22 3.62
N VAL A 203 11.82 17.35 3.02
CA VAL A 203 11.35 16.22 2.21
C VAL A 203 11.47 14.95 3.04
N ILE A 204 10.35 14.27 3.24
CA ILE A 204 10.27 13.00 3.96
C ILE A 204 10.06 11.88 2.94
N VAL A 205 11.02 10.96 2.88
CA VAL A 205 11.06 9.88 1.90
C VAL A 205 10.60 8.57 2.54
N LEU A 206 9.47 8.04 2.10
CA LEU A 206 8.95 6.75 2.55
C LEU A 206 9.47 5.63 1.67
N ARG A 207 10.25 4.74 2.28
CA ARG A 207 10.77 3.53 1.62
C ARG A 207 9.68 2.47 1.46
N ARG A 208 9.86 1.58 0.50
CA ARG A 208 9.04 0.37 0.36
C ARG A 208 9.08 -0.46 1.66
N TYR A 209 7.98 -1.12 1.97
CA TYR A 209 7.93 -2.01 3.13
C TYR A 209 8.69 -3.30 2.84
N THR A 210 9.37 -3.83 3.85
CA THR A 210 9.91 -5.20 3.81
C THR A 210 8.80 -6.22 4.07
N PRO A 211 8.98 -7.51 3.72
CA PRO A 211 8.01 -8.56 4.03
C PRO A 211 7.63 -8.59 5.53
N ALA A 212 8.61 -8.51 6.43
CA ALA A 212 8.37 -8.47 7.87
C ALA A 212 7.51 -7.26 8.30
N GLN A 213 7.76 -6.08 7.70
CA GLN A 213 6.95 -4.90 8.00
C GLN A 213 5.51 -5.03 7.47
N LEU A 214 5.34 -5.63 6.28
CA LEU A 214 4.02 -5.91 5.74
C LEU A 214 3.27 -6.90 6.61
N PHE A 215 3.93 -7.94 7.13
CA PHE A 215 3.36 -8.90 8.07
C PHE A 215 2.76 -8.20 9.29
N ASP A 216 3.50 -7.30 9.93
CA ASP A 216 3.00 -6.56 11.10
C ASP A 216 1.79 -5.67 10.75
N ILE A 217 1.82 -5.03 9.58
CA ILE A 217 0.72 -4.17 9.10
C ILE A 217 -0.55 -4.99 8.87
N ILE A 218 -0.46 -6.10 8.14
CA ILE A 218 -1.63 -6.94 7.85
C ILE A 218 -2.10 -7.70 9.07
N SER A 219 -1.20 -8.08 10.00
CA SER A 219 -1.58 -8.70 11.28
C SER A 219 -2.45 -7.74 12.09
N ARG A 220 -2.03 -6.48 12.22
CA ARG A 220 -2.83 -5.47 12.93
C ARG A 220 -4.16 -5.18 12.23
N ARG A 221 -4.19 -5.21 10.90
CA ARG A 221 -5.44 -5.08 10.13
C ARG A 221 -6.35 -6.29 10.33
N ALA A 222 -5.79 -7.49 10.40
CA ALA A 222 -6.54 -8.71 10.65
C ALA A 222 -7.21 -8.70 12.04
N GLU A 223 -6.48 -8.27 13.07
CA GLU A 223 -7.02 -8.07 14.43
C GLU A 223 -8.22 -7.12 14.48
N LEU A 224 -8.24 -6.10 13.61
CA LEU A 224 -9.34 -5.14 13.53
C LEU A 224 -10.53 -5.67 12.74
N ALA A 225 -10.27 -6.49 11.71
CA ALA A 225 -11.25 -6.86 10.70
C ALA A 225 -11.92 -8.21 10.96
N PHE A 226 -11.23 -9.16 11.56
CA PHE A 226 -11.66 -10.55 11.69
C PHE A 226 -11.95 -10.95 13.14
N ILE A 227 -12.70 -12.05 13.30
CA ILE A 227 -12.80 -12.75 14.58
C ILE A 227 -11.39 -13.16 15.04
N GLU A 228 -11.17 -13.13 16.36
CA GLU A 228 -9.90 -13.53 16.95
C GLU A 228 -9.45 -14.91 16.45
N ASN A 229 -8.19 -15.01 16.01
CA ASN A 229 -7.57 -16.22 15.44
C ASN A 229 -8.25 -16.78 14.17
N ALA A 230 -9.15 -16.04 13.52
CA ALA A 230 -9.77 -16.48 12.27
C ALA A 230 -8.78 -16.49 11.09
N VAL A 231 -7.74 -15.65 11.11
CA VAL A 231 -6.71 -15.64 10.07
C VAL A 231 -5.49 -16.42 10.56
N ARG A 232 -5.10 -17.45 9.80
CA ARG A 232 -3.95 -18.28 10.14
C ARG A 232 -2.63 -17.51 9.96
N PRO A 233 -1.65 -17.64 10.87
CA PRO A 233 -0.33 -17.00 10.71
C PRO A 233 0.36 -17.32 9.38
N GLU A 234 0.16 -18.54 8.88
CA GLU A 234 0.68 -19.02 7.60
C GLU A 234 0.09 -18.24 6.41
N ALA A 235 -1.19 -17.86 6.49
CA ALA A 235 -1.84 -17.02 5.49
C ALA A 235 -1.28 -15.59 5.50
N LEU A 236 -1.07 -15.01 6.69
CA LEU A 236 -0.43 -13.69 6.83
C LEU A 236 1.00 -13.72 6.30
N SER A 237 1.77 -14.77 6.63
CA SER A 237 3.13 -14.97 6.11
C SER A 237 3.13 -14.99 4.58
N LEU A 238 2.24 -15.78 3.97
CA LEU A 238 2.14 -15.87 2.52
C LEU A 238 1.78 -14.53 1.87
N ILE A 239 0.82 -13.79 2.41
CA ILE A 239 0.46 -12.44 1.94
C ILE A 239 1.68 -11.52 1.99
N SER A 240 2.40 -11.53 3.12
CA SER A 240 3.55 -10.66 3.34
C SER A 240 4.71 -10.96 2.39
N ASP A 241 4.93 -12.22 2.04
CA ASP A 241 5.95 -12.64 1.08
C ASP A 241 5.58 -12.27 -0.36
N ILE A 242 4.32 -12.46 -0.74
CA ILE A 242 3.81 -12.10 -2.08
C ILE A 242 3.90 -10.59 -2.26
N ALA A 243 3.33 -9.82 -1.33
CA ALA A 243 3.32 -8.36 -1.42
C ALA A 243 4.71 -7.73 -1.15
N GLY A 244 5.56 -8.41 -0.38
CA GLY A 244 6.91 -7.96 -0.01
C GLY A 244 7.86 -7.81 -1.19
N ARG A 245 7.61 -8.50 -2.31
CA ARG A 245 8.37 -8.30 -3.56
C ARG A 245 8.20 -6.89 -4.12
N TYR A 246 7.03 -6.31 -3.91
CA TYR A 246 6.68 -4.96 -4.35
C TYR A 246 6.82 -3.94 -3.22
N GLY A 247 6.72 -4.38 -1.97
CA GLY A 247 6.70 -3.53 -0.78
C GLY A 247 5.47 -2.63 -0.71
N ASP A 248 4.35 -3.09 -1.27
CA ASP A 248 3.09 -2.35 -1.37
C ASP A 248 2.08 -2.85 -0.32
N ALA A 249 1.79 -2.00 0.67
CA ALA A 249 0.83 -2.32 1.72
C ALA A 249 -0.63 -2.31 1.23
N ARG A 250 -0.97 -1.55 0.17
CA ARG A 250 -2.33 -1.60 -0.41
C ARG A 250 -2.59 -2.96 -1.00
N TYR A 251 -1.59 -3.52 -1.71
CA TYR A 251 -1.69 -4.86 -2.27
C TYR A 251 -1.80 -5.93 -1.18
N ALA A 252 -1.00 -5.83 -0.11
CA ALA A 252 -1.08 -6.76 1.02
C ALA A 252 -2.46 -6.73 1.72
N ILE A 253 -3.03 -5.55 1.95
CA ILE A 253 -4.36 -5.39 2.57
C ILE A 253 -5.46 -5.91 1.65
N GLU A 254 -5.37 -5.66 0.34
CA GLU A 254 -6.34 -6.18 -0.63
C GLU A 254 -6.29 -7.71 -0.69
N LEU A 255 -5.10 -8.32 -0.68
CA LEU A 255 -4.95 -9.79 -0.60
C LEU A 255 -5.63 -10.35 0.66
N LEU A 256 -5.44 -9.71 1.81
CA LEU A 256 -6.09 -10.13 3.06
C LEU A 256 -7.62 -10.02 2.96
N SER A 257 -8.13 -8.91 2.42
CA SER A 257 -9.57 -8.68 2.24
C SER A 257 -10.22 -9.71 1.33
N ARG A 258 -9.57 -10.00 0.19
CA ARG A 258 -10.04 -11.01 -0.76
C ARG A 258 -9.96 -12.42 -0.20
N ALA A 259 -8.86 -12.77 0.48
CA ALA A 259 -8.73 -14.07 1.14
C ALA A 259 -9.82 -14.29 2.19
N GLY A 260 -10.14 -13.26 2.99
CA GLY A 260 -11.27 -13.29 3.91
C GLY A 260 -12.60 -13.52 3.19
N THR A 261 -12.82 -12.83 2.07
CA THR A 261 -14.05 -12.96 1.28
C THR A 261 -14.22 -14.38 0.72
N PHE A 262 -13.14 -15.01 0.26
CA PHE A 262 -13.17 -16.40 -0.20
C PHE A 262 -13.47 -17.38 0.93
N ALA A 263 -12.83 -17.21 2.09
CA ALA A 263 -13.09 -18.05 3.25
C ALA A 263 -14.56 -17.96 3.72
N ASP A 264 -15.14 -16.75 3.72
CA ASP A 264 -16.56 -16.56 4.04
C ASP A 264 -17.48 -17.22 3.00
N PHE A 265 -17.15 -17.10 1.72
CA PHE A 265 -17.92 -17.73 0.64
C PHE A 265 -17.91 -19.26 0.74
N GLU A 266 -16.76 -19.84 1.08
CA GLU A 266 -16.58 -21.28 1.29
C GLU A 266 -17.09 -21.77 2.65
N GLN A 267 -17.60 -20.87 3.50
CA GLN A 267 -17.99 -21.15 4.89
C GLN A 267 -16.87 -21.83 5.70
N ALA A 268 -15.62 -21.48 5.39
CA ALA A 268 -14.45 -21.99 6.06
C ALA A 268 -14.39 -21.49 7.52
N ARG A 269 -13.75 -22.28 8.39
CA ARG A 269 -13.55 -21.88 9.80
C ARG A 269 -12.42 -20.87 9.98
N PHE A 270 -11.49 -20.83 9.02
CA PHE A 270 -10.29 -20.00 9.07
C PHE A 270 -9.93 -19.50 7.68
N VAL A 271 -9.26 -18.35 7.61
CA VAL A 271 -8.57 -17.88 6.41
C VAL A 271 -7.25 -18.63 6.30
N GLU A 272 -7.23 -19.63 5.44
CA GLU A 272 -6.07 -20.47 5.10
C GLU A 272 -5.26 -19.93 3.89
N PRO A 273 -4.01 -20.40 3.70
CA PRO A 273 -3.15 -20.02 2.57
C PRO A 273 -3.78 -20.22 1.19
N GLU A 274 -4.67 -21.20 1.01
CA GLU A 274 -5.32 -21.42 -0.29
C GLU A 274 -6.24 -20.25 -0.68
N HIS A 275 -6.96 -19.65 0.27
CA HIS A 275 -7.76 -18.44 -0.01
C HIS A 275 -6.89 -17.24 -0.44
N VAL A 276 -5.66 -17.16 0.08
CA VAL A 276 -4.68 -16.15 -0.37
C VAL A 276 -4.28 -16.40 -1.82
N ARG A 277 -4.02 -17.67 -2.18
CA ARG A 277 -3.67 -18.04 -3.57
C ARG A 277 -4.83 -17.77 -4.53
N GLN A 278 -6.08 -18.02 -4.12
CA GLN A 278 -7.27 -17.63 -4.87
C GLN A 278 -7.34 -16.11 -5.07
N ALA A 279 -7.06 -15.32 -4.02
CA ALA A 279 -6.99 -13.86 -4.09
C ALA A 279 -5.89 -13.37 -5.05
N THR A 280 -4.72 -14.01 -5.06
CA THR A 280 -3.63 -13.62 -5.96
C THR A 280 -4.01 -13.76 -7.45
N ASN A 281 -4.87 -14.72 -7.80
CA ASN A 281 -5.29 -14.94 -9.18
C ASN A 281 -6.15 -13.81 -9.77
N ILE A 282 -6.88 -13.07 -8.93
CA ILE A 282 -7.83 -12.04 -9.37
C ILE A 282 -7.31 -10.61 -9.18
N LEU A 283 -6.18 -10.44 -8.50
CA LEU A 283 -5.59 -9.15 -8.22
C LEU A 283 -4.49 -8.80 -9.23
N PRO A 284 -4.26 -7.49 -9.48
CA PRO A 284 -3.10 -7.05 -10.26
C PRO A 284 -1.82 -7.61 -9.64
N TYR A 285 -0.88 -8.05 -10.49
CA TYR A 285 0.26 -8.93 -10.19
C TYR A 285 -0.03 -10.44 -10.22
N SER A 286 -1.21 -10.88 -10.67
CA SER A 286 -1.42 -12.27 -11.05
C SER A 286 -0.32 -12.70 -12.03
N VAL A 287 0.37 -13.80 -11.72
CA VAL A 287 1.23 -14.47 -12.68
C VAL A 287 0.43 -14.71 -13.94
N SER A 288 0.86 -14.10 -15.05
CA SER A 288 0.15 -14.29 -16.30
C SER A 288 0.35 -15.73 -16.75
N THR A 289 -0.65 -16.29 -17.41
CA THR A 289 -0.51 -17.61 -18.03
C THR A 289 0.52 -17.62 -19.16
N GLU A 290 0.91 -16.43 -19.62
CA GLU A 290 1.96 -16.18 -20.61
C GLU A 290 3.35 -16.41 -19.99
N ASP A 291 3.55 -16.07 -18.71
CA ASP A 291 4.82 -16.32 -17.99
C ASP A 291 5.16 -17.81 -17.90
N LEU A 292 4.12 -18.67 -17.80
CA LEU A 292 4.29 -20.14 -17.79
C LEU A 292 4.76 -20.69 -19.14
N ALA A 293 4.42 -20.04 -20.25
CA ALA A 293 4.79 -20.49 -21.59
C ALA A 293 6.31 -20.42 -21.82
N PHE A 294 6.99 -19.44 -21.21
CA PHE A 294 8.43 -19.23 -21.32
C PHE A 294 9.27 -20.15 -20.41
N LEU A 295 8.63 -20.91 -19.51
CA LEU A 295 9.33 -21.84 -18.63
C LEU A 295 9.86 -23.04 -19.42
N ASN A 296 11.10 -23.43 -19.13
CA ASN A 296 11.64 -24.67 -19.65
C ASN A 296 11.02 -25.89 -18.95
N ARG A 297 11.14 -27.08 -19.56
CA ARG A 297 10.53 -28.32 -19.06
C ARG A 297 10.87 -28.62 -17.59
N HIS A 298 12.11 -28.41 -17.17
CA HIS A 298 12.50 -28.63 -15.77
C HIS A 298 11.91 -27.59 -14.81
N GLN A 299 11.81 -26.32 -15.21
CA GLN A 299 11.14 -25.29 -14.43
C GLN A 299 9.65 -25.62 -14.24
N ARG A 300 8.96 -26.11 -15.28
CA ARG A 300 7.55 -26.57 -15.19
C ARG A 300 7.42 -27.76 -14.23
N LEU A 301 8.27 -28.77 -14.36
CA LEU A 301 8.28 -29.94 -13.47
C LEU A 301 8.56 -29.57 -12.01
N ILE A 302 9.47 -28.62 -11.74
CA ILE A 302 9.75 -28.13 -10.38
C ILE A 302 8.55 -27.38 -9.82
N LEU A 303 7.86 -26.58 -10.64
CA LEU A 303 6.68 -25.83 -10.23
C LEU A 303 5.51 -26.79 -9.89
N LEU A 304 5.32 -27.83 -10.71
CA LEU A 304 4.37 -28.91 -10.46
C LEU A 304 4.74 -29.72 -9.21
N ALA A 305 6.02 -30.03 -9.01
CA ALA A 305 6.52 -30.70 -7.82
C ALA A 305 6.21 -29.90 -6.55
N THR A 306 6.42 -28.58 -6.61
CA THR A 306 6.10 -27.67 -5.52
C THR A 306 4.59 -27.64 -5.23
N ALA A 307 3.75 -27.68 -6.27
CA ALA A 307 2.29 -27.75 -6.12
C ALA A 307 1.83 -29.04 -5.45
N ARG A 308 2.34 -30.20 -5.89
CA ARG A 308 2.01 -31.51 -5.28
C ARG A 308 2.48 -31.57 -3.83
N ALA A 309 3.70 -31.13 -3.55
CA ALA A 309 4.25 -31.09 -2.19
C ALA A 309 3.39 -30.26 -1.23
N LEU A 310 2.95 -29.07 -1.66
CA LEU A 310 2.11 -28.17 -0.83
C LEU A 310 0.72 -28.75 -0.57
N GLN A 311 0.13 -29.43 -1.56
CA GLN A 311 -1.18 -30.08 -1.40
C GLN A 311 -1.12 -31.23 -0.40
N ASP A 312 -0.07 -32.06 -0.50
CA ASP A 312 0.07 -33.23 0.35
C ASP A 312 0.41 -32.88 1.80
N CYS A 313 1.17 -31.80 2.03
CA CYS A 313 1.52 -31.37 3.39
C CYS A 313 0.46 -30.46 4.03
N GLY A 314 -0.37 -29.76 3.24
CA GLY A 314 -1.39 -28.83 3.74
C GLY A 314 -0.83 -27.50 4.29
N ASP A 315 0.47 -27.25 4.15
CA ASP A 315 1.13 -26.04 4.66
C ASP A 315 1.26 -24.94 3.57
N ALA A 316 1.56 -23.71 4.01
CA ALA A 316 1.88 -22.60 3.10
C ALA A 316 3.23 -22.77 2.39
N TYR A 317 4.16 -23.49 3.01
CA TYR A 317 5.53 -23.67 2.53
C TYR A 317 6.02 -25.11 2.68
N VAL A 318 6.90 -25.51 1.77
CA VAL A 318 7.59 -26.81 1.76
C VAL A 318 9.11 -26.61 1.66
N SER A 319 9.88 -27.55 2.18
CA SER A 319 11.35 -27.49 2.11
C SER A 319 11.87 -27.86 0.72
N THR A 320 13.09 -27.43 0.38
CA THR A 320 13.77 -27.85 -0.86
C THR A 320 13.82 -29.37 -1.01
N MET A 321 14.00 -30.10 0.10
CA MET A 321 14.10 -31.57 0.09
C MET A 321 12.76 -32.22 -0.27
N GLU A 322 11.64 -31.67 0.20
CA GLU A 322 10.32 -32.15 -0.18
C GLU A 322 10.07 -31.89 -1.67
N ILE A 323 10.37 -30.68 -2.16
CA ILE A 323 10.24 -30.36 -3.58
C ILE A 323 11.09 -31.30 -4.44
N GLU A 324 12.33 -31.58 -4.03
CA GLU A 324 13.25 -32.47 -4.76
C GLU A 324 12.68 -33.90 -4.87
N LYS A 325 12.05 -34.44 -3.82
CA LYS A 325 11.38 -35.75 -3.88
C LYS A 325 10.28 -35.78 -4.94
N TYR A 326 9.35 -34.83 -4.91
CA TYR A 326 8.25 -34.76 -5.90
C TYR A 326 8.77 -34.49 -7.31
N TYR A 327 9.84 -33.71 -7.44
CA TYR A 327 10.49 -33.44 -8.73
C TYR A 327 11.11 -34.69 -9.34
N HIS A 328 11.75 -35.55 -8.53
CA HIS A 328 12.27 -36.83 -9.00
C HIS A 328 11.17 -37.77 -9.48
N LEU A 329 10.06 -37.88 -8.71
CA LEU A 329 8.90 -38.67 -9.13
C LEU A 329 8.32 -38.20 -10.46
N LEU A 330 8.14 -36.88 -10.61
CA LEU A 330 7.64 -36.27 -11.86
C LEU A 330 8.62 -36.47 -13.03
N CYS A 331 9.92 -36.44 -12.78
CA CYS A 331 10.92 -36.73 -13.81
C CYS A 331 10.81 -38.17 -14.31
N GLU A 332 10.57 -39.14 -13.42
CA GLU A 332 10.34 -40.53 -13.78
C GLU A 332 9.03 -40.71 -14.56
N GLU A 333 7.92 -40.10 -14.09
CA GLU A 333 6.61 -40.09 -14.76
C GLU A 333 6.70 -39.53 -16.19
N SER A 334 7.44 -38.44 -16.38
CA SER A 334 7.58 -37.74 -17.67
C SER A 334 8.73 -38.25 -18.54
N GLY A 335 9.47 -39.29 -18.11
CA GLY A 335 10.58 -39.88 -18.86
C GLY A 335 11.81 -38.96 -19.03
N VAL A 336 12.02 -38.01 -18.11
CA VAL A 336 13.11 -37.02 -18.16
C VAL A 336 14.16 -37.30 -17.10
N GLY A 337 15.44 -37.25 -17.46
CA GLY A 337 16.53 -37.37 -16.48
C GLY A 337 16.54 -36.20 -15.47
N PRO A 338 16.56 -36.46 -14.15
CA PRO A 338 16.50 -35.39 -13.16
C PRO A 338 17.79 -34.56 -13.12
N ARG A 339 17.65 -33.27 -12.82
CA ARG A 339 18.79 -32.35 -12.65
C ARG A 339 19.38 -32.46 -11.27
N LYS A 340 20.69 -32.18 -11.16
CA LYS A 340 21.41 -32.15 -9.89
C LYS A 340 20.87 -31.06 -8.97
N HIS A 341 21.00 -31.26 -7.66
CA HIS A 341 20.56 -30.34 -6.61
C HIS A 341 20.93 -28.86 -6.85
N THR A 342 22.18 -28.58 -7.28
CA THR A 342 22.64 -27.20 -7.56
C THR A 342 21.86 -26.53 -8.68
N GLN A 343 21.49 -27.29 -9.71
CA GLN A 343 20.71 -26.79 -10.84
C GLN A 343 19.23 -26.61 -10.45
N LEU A 344 18.67 -27.53 -9.66
CA LEU A 344 17.33 -27.39 -9.09
C LEU A 344 17.22 -26.12 -8.23
N TRP A 345 18.24 -25.84 -7.42
CA TRP A 345 18.30 -24.61 -6.61
C TRP A 345 18.34 -23.34 -7.47
N LYS A 346 19.04 -23.39 -8.61
CA LYS A 346 19.06 -22.29 -9.58
C LYS A 346 17.67 -22.06 -10.16
N TYR A 347 16.97 -23.12 -10.57
CA TYR A 347 15.61 -23.00 -11.10
C TYR A 347 14.61 -22.50 -10.06
N LEU A 348 14.69 -22.94 -8.80
CA LEU A 348 13.86 -22.39 -7.72
C LEU A 348 14.10 -20.88 -7.54
N ARG A 349 15.37 -20.43 -7.63
CA ARG A 349 15.67 -18.99 -7.57
C ARG A 349 15.05 -18.23 -8.74
N GLU A 350 15.23 -18.72 -9.96
CA GLU A 350 14.67 -18.12 -11.19
C GLU A 350 13.13 -18.06 -11.11
N LEU A 351 12.47 -19.15 -10.70
CA LEU A 351 11.02 -19.18 -10.48
C LEU A 351 10.57 -18.18 -9.40
N SER A 352 11.42 -17.92 -8.40
CA SER A 352 11.12 -16.93 -7.37
C SER A 352 11.27 -15.50 -7.89
N GLU A 353 12.27 -15.24 -8.72
CA GLU A 353 12.44 -13.96 -9.42
C GLU A 353 11.28 -13.67 -10.37
N LEU A 354 10.73 -14.70 -11.03
CA LEU A 354 9.56 -14.60 -11.91
C LEU A 354 8.22 -14.40 -11.19
N GLY A 355 8.18 -14.37 -9.86
CA GLY A 355 6.90 -14.21 -9.14
C GLY A 355 6.21 -15.54 -8.80
N LEU A 356 6.61 -16.66 -9.40
CA LEU A 356 5.88 -17.94 -9.38
C LEU A 356 5.93 -18.64 -8.02
N ILE A 357 7.09 -18.60 -7.35
CA ILE A 357 7.26 -19.19 -6.01
C ILE A 357 7.72 -18.14 -5.00
N SER A 358 7.19 -18.19 -3.77
CA SER A 358 7.67 -17.42 -2.62
C SER A 358 8.80 -18.18 -1.93
N ARG A 359 9.69 -17.44 -1.25
CA ARG A 359 10.85 -18.00 -0.56
C ARG A 359 10.95 -17.42 0.85
N GLN A 360 11.00 -18.30 1.84
CA GLN A 360 11.23 -17.95 3.24
C GLN A 360 12.47 -18.69 3.77
N ILE A 361 13.22 -18.05 4.67
CA ILE A 361 14.33 -18.70 5.36
C ILE A 361 13.86 -19.00 6.78
N SER A 362 13.84 -20.27 7.15
CA SER A 362 13.58 -20.70 8.52
C SER A 362 14.91 -20.88 9.25
N GLU A 363 15.07 -20.17 10.37
CA GLU A 363 16.19 -20.37 11.30
C GLU A 363 15.92 -21.61 12.16
N GLY A 364 16.14 -22.78 11.57
CA GLY A 364 15.87 -24.07 12.18
C GLY A 364 16.90 -24.49 13.24
N GLY A 365 17.05 -23.72 14.32
CA GLY A 365 17.83 -24.10 15.51
C GLY A 365 19.12 -24.90 15.22
N ARG A 366 19.32 -26.03 15.92
CA ARG A 366 20.52 -26.89 15.80
C ARG A 366 20.74 -27.58 14.42
N LYS A 367 19.80 -27.48 13.47
CA LYS A 367 19.88 -28.15 12.14
C LYS A 367 20.25 -27.23 10.98
N GLY A 368 20.58 -25.96 11.25
CA GLY A 368 21.03 -25.01 10.24
C GLY A 368 19.87 -24.28 9.52
N ARG A 369 20.23 -23.39 8.58
CA ARG A 369 19.26 -22.60 7.81
C ARG A 369 18.57 -23.46 6.76
N ILE A 370 17.25 -23.60 6.86
CA ILE A 370 16.44 -24.31 5.86
C ILE A 370 15.72 -23.27 5.02
N THR A 371 15.77 -23.43 3.69
CA THR A 371 14.97 -22.60 2.79
C THR A 371 13.63 -23.30 2.53
N LEU A 372 12.55 -22.56 2.76
CA LEU A 372 11.18 -22.97 2.52
C LEU A 372 10.64 -22.21 1.31
N PHE A 373 9.78 -22.87 0.54
CA PHE A 373 9.18 -22.33 -0.68
C PHE A 373 7.67 -22.51 -0.67
N GLY A 374 6.95 -21.48 -1.09
CA GLY A 374 5.50 -21.51 -1.29
C GLY A 374 5.14 -21.18 -2.73
N LEU A 375 3.89 -21.40 -3.12
CA LEU A 375 3.37 -20.95 -4.42
C LEU A 375 2.64 -19.61 -4.27
N ALA A 376 2.89 -18.70 -5.22
CA ALA A 376 2.14 -17.45 -5.34
C ALA A 376 0.78 -17.65 -6.05
N VAL A 377 0.59 -18.80 -6.72
CA VAL A 377 -0.61 -19.16 -7.50
C VAL A 377 -1.25 -20.40 -6.88
N SER A 378 -2.56 -20.60 -7.06
CA SER A 378 -3.24 -21.81 -6.57
C SER A 378 -2.58 -23.07 -7.11
N ALA A 379 -2.23 -23.99 -6.19
CA ALA A 379 -1.58 -25.25 -6.53
C ALA A 379 -2.46 -26.11 -7.45
N GLN A 380 -3.78 -26.08 -7.24
CA GLN A 380 -4.74 -26.85 -8.03
C GLN A 380 -4.90 -26.31 -9.45
N ALA A 381 -5.01 -24.99 -9.60
CA ALA A 381 -5.10 -24.33 -10.91
C ALA A 381 -3.82 -24.52 -11.74
N LEU A 382 -2.66 -24.48 -11.08
CA LEU A 382 -1.38 -24.67 -11.73
C LEU A 382 -1.17 -26.13 -12.15
N ARG A 383 -1.58 -27.08 -11.30
CA ARG A 383 -1.53 -28.51 -11.59
C ARG A 383 -2.40 -28.89 -12.79
N SER A 384 -3.70 -28.52 -12.77
CA SER A 384 -4.61 -28.85 -13.87
C SER A 384 -4.11 -28.32 -15.21
N LYS A 385 -3.47 -27.15 -15.20
CA LYS A 385 -2.91 -26.52 -16.39
C LYS A 385 -1.62 -27.19 -16.86
N LEU A 386 -0.66 -27.43 -15.97
CA LEU A 386 0.62 -28.07 -16.36
C LEU A 386 0.43 -29.54 -16.76
N GLU A 387 -0.45 -30.28 -16.08
CA GLU A 387 -0.79 -31.66 -16.45
C GLU A 387 -1.46 -31.71 -17.84
N SER A 388 -2.30 -30.74 -18.19
CA SER A 388 -2.89 -30.67 -19.55
C SER A 388 -1.89 -30.35 -20.66
N GLN A 389 -0.76 -29.69 -20.35
CA GLN A 389 0.27 -29.34 -21.33
C GLN A 389 1.31 -30.46 -21.51
N GLU A 390 1.63 -31.21 -20.46
CA GLU A 390 2.54 -32.36 -20.57
C GLU A 390 1.91 -33.54 -21.34
N VAL A 391 0.59 -33.74 -21.24
CA VAL A 391 -0.12 -34.77 -22.02
C VAL A 391 -0.16 -34.43 -23.51
N GLY A 392 -0.10 -33.15 -23.89
CA GLY A 392 -0.11 -32.71 -25.29
C GLY A 392 1.26 -32.64 -25.99
N GLU A 393 2.38 -32.70 -25.25
CA GLU A 393 3.75 -32.77 -25.82
C GLU A 393 4.24 -34.22 -25.99
N ALA A 394 3.43 -35.23 -25.63
CA ALA A 394 3.77 -36.64 -25.67
C ALA A 394 3.22 -37.41 -26.91
N ASP A 395 2.51 -36.73 -27.81
CA ASP A 395 2.00 -37.28 -29.09
C ASP A 395 2.77 -36.74 -30.31
#